data_AF-N9SKZ4-F1
#
_entry.id   AF-N9SKZ4-F1
#
_cell.length_a   1.000
_cell.length_b   1.000
_cell.length_c   1.000
_cell.angle_alpha   90.00
_cell.angle_beta   90.00
_cell.angle_gamma   90.00
#
_symmetry.space_group_name_H-M   'P 1'
#
loop_
_entity.id
_entity.type
_entity.pdbx_description
1 polymer ?
#
loop_
_entity_poly.entity_id
_entity_poly.type
_entity_poly.pdbx_seq_one_letter_code
_entity_poly.pdbx_strand_id
1 'polypeptide(L)'
;MIFVKDLDATSPKLWEACSAGYTFDEVQIDYYRANGDKRIKYLQIKLKHVLVSSVTPTVNEEGVPTETFGLKYAAVEWTYNQQDINGTAKGAVTKKWSLSNNTASYAA
;
A
#
# COMPACT_ATOMS: atom_id res chain seq x y z
N MET A 1 -1.15 -5.41 -5.82
CA MET A 1 -0.93 -3.95 -5.89
C MET A 1 0.52 -3.71 -6.22
N ILE A 2 0.82 -2.75 -7.10
CA ILE A 2 2.19 -2.47 -7.55
C ILE A 2 2.59 -1.09 -7.02
N PHE A 3 3.81 -0.99 -6.50
CA PHE A 3 4.40 0.22 -5.95
C PHE A 3 5.80 0.42 -6.51
N VAL A 4 6.24 1.67 -6.55
CA VAL A 4 7.61 2.05 -6.90
C VAL A 4 8.21 2.78 -5.71
N LYS A 5 9.45 2.43 -5.35
CA LYS A 5 10.25 3.13 -4.33
C LYS A 5 11.70 3.26 -4.78
N ASP A 6 12.42 4.19 -4.21
CA ASP A 6 13.87 4.28 -4.39
C ASP A 6 14.57 3.07 -3.76
N LEU A 7 15.73 2.67 -4.26
CA LEU A 7 16.55 1.66 -3.59
C LEU A 7 17.05 2.20 -2.24
N ASP A 8 16.84 1.41 -1.19
CA ASP A 8 17.24 1.75 0.17
C ASP A 8 17.57 0.47 0.98
N ALA A 9 17.83 0.63 2.27
CA ALA A 9 18.16 -0.50 3.15
C ALA A 9 17.04 -1.55 3.31
N THR A 10 15.83 -1.27 2.83
CA THR A 10 14.72 -2.23 2.80
C THR A 10 14.71 -3.09 1.53
N SER A 11 15.45 -2.70 0.49
CA SER A 11 15.48 -3.44 -0.79
C SER A 11 15.93 -4.89 -0.62
N PRO A 12 17.06 -5.21 0.04
CA PRO A 12 17.46 -6.61 0.25
C PRO A 12 16.44 -7.42 1.06
N LYS A 13 15.70 -6.76 1.97
CA LYS A 13 14.65 -7.40 2.77
C LYS A 13 13.45 -7.79 1.90
N LEU A 14 13.07 -6.94 0.95
CA LEU A 14 12.03 -7.24 -0.03
C LEU A 14 12.46 -8.37 -0.98
N TRP A 15 13.73 -8.38 -1.39
CA TRP A 15 14.26 -9.44 -2.26
C TRP A 15 14.26 -10.80 -1.55
N GLU A 16 14.69 -10.85 -0.29
CA GLU A 16 14.62 -12.05 0.54
C GLU A 16 13.17 -12.50 0.74
N ALA A 17 12.28 -11.59 1.16
CA ALA A 17 10.88 -11.92 1.40
C ALA A 17 10.15 -12.42 0.15
N CYS A 18 10.47 -11.84 -1.02
CA CYS A 18 9.95 -12.29 -2.31
C CYS A 18 10.47 -13.68 -2.68
N SER A 19 11.74 -13.99 -2.38
CA SER A 19 12.37 -15.28 -2.69
C SER A 19 11.88 -16.38 -1.76
N ALA A 20 11.76 -16.09 -0.47
CA ALA A 20 11.31 -17.03 0.56
C ALA A 20 9.79 -17.24 0.55
N GLY A 21 9.02 -16.32 -0.05
CA GLY A 21 7.55 -16.36 -0.02
C GLY A 21 6.98 -16.09 1.38
N TYR A 22 7.63 -15.23 2.16
CA TYR A 22 7.14 -14.89 3.50
C TYR A 22 5.77 -14.22 3.45
N THR A 23 4.94 -14.58 4.41
CA THR A 23 3.63 -13.96 4.63
C THR A 23 3.71 -12.93 5.76
N PHE A 24 3.05 -11.80 5.56
CA PHE A 24 2.89 -10.71 6.52
C PHE A 24 1.43 -10.63 6.94
N ASP A 25 1.17 -10.49 8.24
CA ASP A 25 -0.20 -10.46 8.75
C ASP A 25 -1.00 -9.26 8.19
N GLU A 26 -0.39 -8.07 8.19
CA GLU A 26 -0.98 -6.85 7.69
C GLU A 26 0.07 -5.97 6.99
N VAL A 27 -0.31 -5.33 5.89
CA VAL A 27 0.43 -4.21 5.28
C VAL A 27 -0.51 -3.01 5.15
N GLN A 28 -0.10 -1.86 5.68
CA GLN A 28 -0.84 -0.61 5.59
C GLN A 28 -0.12 0.39 4.68
N ILE A 29 -0.86 1.01 3.77
CA ILE A 29 -0.40 2.08 2.88
C ILE A 29 -1.23 3.33 3.13
N ASP A 30 -0.54 4.43 3.45
CA ASP A 30 -1.16 5.73 3.71
C ASP A 30 -0.81 6.74 2.62
N TYR A 31 -1.82 7.25 1.93
CA TYR A 31 -1.67 8.25 0.89
C TYR A 31 -2.02 9.64 1.43
N TYR A 32 -1.11 10.57 1.23
CA TYR A 32 -1.25 11.96 1.64
C TYR A 32 -1.33 12.88 0.43
N ARG A 33 -2.07 13.98 0.58
CA ARG A 33 -2.05 15.13 -0.32
C ARG A 33 -2.03 16.43 0.49
N ALA A 34 -1.64 17.52 -0.14
CA ALA A 34 -1.72 18.85 0.46
C ALA A 34 -3.19 19.24 0.74
N ASN A 35 -3.43 19.93 1.85
CA ASN A 35 -4.75 20.43 2.26
C ASN A 35 -4.58 21.80 2.95
N GLY A 36 -4.14 22.79 2.19
CA GLY A 36 -3.76 24.10 2.72
C GLY A 36 -2.43 24.03 3.48
N ASP A 37 -2.45 24.41 4.76
CA ASP A 37 -1.28 24.46 5.64
C ASP A 37 -0.81 23.08 6.12
N LYS A 38 -1.70 22.07 6.08
CA LYS A 38 -1.43 20.71 6.55
C LYS A 38 -1.65 19.68 5.44
N ARG A 39 -0.98 18.53 5.55
CA ARG A 39 -1.29 17.36 4.71
C ARG A 39 -2.46 16.59 5.29
N ILE A 40 -3.26 15.99 4.43
CA ILE A 40 -4.34 15.08 4.83
C ILE A 40 -4.08 13.69 4.27
N LYS A 41 -4.29 12.67 5.11
CA LYS A 41 -4.36 11.27 4.68
C LYS A 41 -5.68 11.08 3.95
N TYR A 42 -5.70 11.18 2.63
CA TYR A 42 -6.97 11.11 1.87
C TYR A 42 -7.38 9.67 1.57
N LEU A 43 -6.42 8.73 1.54
CA LEU A 43 -6.68 7.32 1.29
C LEU A 43 -5.77 6.46 2.18
N GLN A 44 -6.36 5.45 2.81
CA GLN A 44 -5.67 4.39 3.52
C GLN A 44 -6.07 3.05 2.92
N ILE A 45 -5.10 2.19 2.68
CA ILE A 45 -5.31 0.81 2.22
C ILE A 45 -4.68 -0.12 3.25
N LYS A 46 -5.46 -1.05 3.80
CA LYS A 46 -4.96 -2.15 4.64
C LYS A 46 -5.12 -3.46 3.88
N LEU A 47 -4.05 -4.23 3.80
CA LEU A 47 -3.98 -5.54 3.17
C LEU A 47 -3.76 -6.60 4.26
N LYS A 48 -4.45 -7.73 4.22
CA LYS A 48 -4.32 -8.82 5.19
C LYS A 48 -3.80 -10.08 4.52
N HIS A 49 -2.93 -10.82 5.24
CA HIS A 49 -2.25 -12.02 4.77
C HIS A 49 -1.55 -11.77 3.42
N VAL A 50 -0.48 -11.00 3.48
CA VAL A 50 0.18 -10.38 2.34
C VAL A 50 1.48 -11.10 2.03
N LEU A 51 1.84 -11.19 0.75
CA LEU A 51 3.14 -11.67 0.30
C LEU A 51 3.70 -10.73 -0.77
N VAL A 52 5.02 -10.61 -0.80
CA VAL A 52 5.73 -9.88 -1.85
C VAL A 52 5.73 -10.77 -3.09
N SER A 53 4.99 -10.37 -4.13
CA SER A 53 4.77 -11.20 -5.32
C SER A 53 5.81 -11.00 -6.42
N SER A 54 6.52 -9.88 -6.39
CA SER A 54 7.54 -9.52 -7.38
C SER A 54 8.36 -8.34 -6.88
N VAL A 55 9.65 -8.29 -7.22
CA VAL A 55 10.51 -7.10 -7.06
C VAL A 55 11.39 -6.95 -8.29
N THR A 56 11.43 -5.75 -8.87
CA THR A 56 12.18 -5.42 -10.09
C THR A 56 13.02 -4.16 -9.85
N PRO A 57 14.29 -4.29 -9.39
CA PRO A 57 15.20 -3.17 -9.22
C PRO A 57 15.78 -2.68 -10.55
N THR A 58 15.97 -1.38 -10.68
CA THR A 58 16.53 -0.72 -11.87
C THR A 58 17.52 0.38 -11.47
N VAL A 59 18.67 0.39 -12.13
CA VAL A 59 19.71 1.43 -11.99
C VAL A 59 19.98 1.95 -13.39
N ASN A 60 19.73 3.25 -13.61
CA ASN A 60 19.94 3.92 -14.90
C ASN A 60 21.17 4.83 -14.82
N GLU A 61 21.64 5.34 -15.97
CA GLU A 61 22.79 6.27 -16.03
C GLU A 61 22.53 7.58 -15.27
N GLU A 62 21.28 8.05 -15.28
CA GLU A 62 20.83 9.26 -14.57
C GLU A 62 19.63 8.95 -13.66
N GLY A 63 19.51 9.74 -12.59
CA GLY A 63 18.41 9.64 -11.62
C GLY A 63 18.72 8.74 -10.41
N VAL A 64 17.81 8.75 -9.43
CA VAL A 64 17.90 7.90 -8.26
C VAL A 64 17.50 6.46 -8.65
N PRO A 65 18.28 5.43 -8.26
CA PRO A 65 17.87 4.05 -8.48
C PRO A 65 16.52 3.72 -7.84
N THR A 66 15.67 2.98 -8.55
CA THR A 66 14.32 2.63 -8.08
C THR A 66 14.04 1.14 -8.24
N GLU A 67 13.09 0.62 -7.48
CA GLU A 67 12.54 -0.71 -7.64
C GLU A 67 11.01 -0.68 -7.69
N THR A 68 10.45 -1.51 -8.56
CA THR A 68 9.01 -1.78 -8.62
C THR A 68 8.72 -3.07 -7.86
N PHE A 69 7.84 -3.04 -6.87
CA PHE A 69 7.45 -4.24 -6.12
C PHE A 69 5.94 -4.46 -6.11
N GLY A 70 5.55 -5.74 -6.07
CA GLY A 70 4.17 -6.18 -6.06
C GLY A 70 3.78 -6.83 -4.75
N LEU A 71 2.57 -6.55 -4.28
CA LEU A 71 1.94 -7.19 -3.13
C LEU A 71 0.70 -7.96 -3.57
N LYS A 72 0.61 -9.22 -3.16
CA LYS A 72 -0.60 -10.07 -3.25
C LYS A 72 -1.13 -10.31 -1.84
N TYR A 73 -2.44 -10.43 -1.68
CA TYR A 73 -3.10 -10.41 -0.37
C TYR A 73 -4.38 -11.26 -0.38
N ALA A 74 -4.85 -11.68 0.79
CA ALA A 74 -6.12 -12.41 0.94
C ALA A 74 -7.33 -11.49 1.11
N ALA A 75 -7.18 -10.37 1.82
CA ALA A 75 -8.25 -9.39 2.01
C ALA A 75 -7.72 -7.94 2.02
N VAL A 76 -8.61 -6.99 1.74
CA VAL A 76 -8.29 -5.58 1.64
C VAL A 76 -9.39 -4.71 2.24
N GLU A 77 -9.00 -3.63 2.90
CA GLU A 77 -9.87 -2.54 3.35
C GLU A 77 -9.36 -1.20 2.79
N TRP A 78 -10.26 -0.46 2.16
CA TRP A 78 -10.03 0.88 1.64
C TRP A 78 -10.79 1.89 2.48
N THR A 79 -10.11 2.92 2.96
CA THR A 79 -10.70 4.05 3.69
C THR A 79 -10.35 5.34 2.98
N TYR A 80 -11.34 6.04 2.44
CA TYR A 80 -11.17 7.36 1.82
C TYR A 80 -11.70 8.45 2.75
N ASN A 81 -10.85 9.39 3.15
CA ASN A 81 -11.21 10.49 4.03
C ASN A 81 -11.70 11.69 3.22
N GLN A 82 -12.99 11.99 3.32
CA GLN A 82 -13.65 13.07 2.61
C GLN A 82 -13.39 14.42 3.29
N GLN A 83 -13.40 15.45 2.46
CA GLN A 83 -13.30 16.85 2.87
C GLN A 83 -14.54 17.60 2.40
N ASP A 84 -14.95 18.61 3.15
CA ASP A 84 -15.93 19.58 2.71
C ASP A 84 -15.32 20.63 1.76
N ILE A 85 -16.12 21.60 1.32
CA ILE A 85 -15.69 22.67 0.42
C ILE A 85 -14.59 23.55 1.03
N ASN A 86 -14.47 23.57 2.37
CA ASN A 86 -13.48 24.36 3.10
C ASN A 86 -12.20 23.55 3.37
N GLY A 87 -12.09 22.31 2.88
CA GLY A 87 -10.96 21.42 3.16
C GLY A 87 -11.00 20.79 4.55
N THR A 88 -12.10 20.93 5.30
CA THR A 88 -12.25 20.33 6.63
C THR A 88 -12.70 18.88 6.50
N ALA A 89 -12.19 17.99 7.36
CA ALA A 89 -12.57 16.57 7.35
C ALA A 89 -14.07 16.41 7.62
N LYS A 90 -14.78 15.75 6.69
CA LYS A 90 -16.24 15.57 6.72
C LYS A 90 -16.67 14.18 7.19
N GLY A 91 -15.82 13.18 6.98
CA GLY A 91 -16.10 11.78 7.28
C GLY A 91 -15.27 10.83 6.43
N ALA A 92 -15.37 9.53 6.66
CA ALA A 92 -14.65 8.52 5.91
C ALA A 92 -15.60 7.54 5.22
N VAL A 93 -15.28 7.18 3.98
CA VAL A 93 -15.93 6.09 3.27
C VAL A 93 -15.04 4.86 3.38
N THR A 94 -15.55 3.82 4.04
CA THR A 94 -14.83 2.55 4.22
C THR A 94 -15.51 1.44 3.41
N LYS A 95 -14.73 0.73 2.60
CA LYS A 95 -15.15 -0.48 1.88
C LYS A 95 -14.09 -1.55 2.05
N LYS A 96 -14.50 -2.82 1.97
CA LYS A 96 -13.61 -3.96 2.19
C LYS A 96 -14.01 -5.16 1.36
N TRP A 97 -13.05 -6.02 1.06
CA TRP A 97 -13.28 -7.26 0.33
C TRP A 97 -12.29 -8.34 0.75
N SER A 98 -12.78 -9.56 0.90
CA SER A 98 -11.99 -10.77 1.14
C SER A 98 -12.02 -11.61 -0.13
N LEU A 99 -10.86 -11.81 -0.74
CA LEU A 99 -10.66 -12.66 -1.91
C LEU A 99 -10.73 -14.14 -1.53
N SER A 100 -10.22 -14.50 -0.36
CA SER A 100 -10.25 -15.88 0.17
C SER A 100 -11.66 -16.33 0.52
N ASN A 101 -12.47 -15.46 1.12
CA ASN A 101 -13.84 -15.78 1.52
C ASN A 101 -14.89 -15.37 0.48
N ASN A 102 -14.50 -14.60 -0.55
CA ASN A 102 -15.41 -14.03 -1.56
C ASN A 102 -16.58 -13.23 -0.95
N THR A 103 -16.27 -12.36 0.01
CA THR A 103 -17.27 -11.54 0.74
C THR A 103 -16.77 -10.13 1.01
N ALA A 104 -17.70 -9.21 1.31
CA ALA A 104 -17.38 -7.84 1.72
C ALA A 104 -16.90 -7.76 3.19
N SER A 105 -15.81 -8.45 3.52
CA SER A 105 -15.21 -8.50 4.86
C SER A 105 -13.68 -8.24 4.82
N TYR A 106 -13.09 -7.85 5.95
CA TYR A 106 -11.63 -7.69 6.10
C TYR A 106 -11.05 -8.85 6.94
N ALA A 107 -11.32 -10.06 6.47
CA ALA A 107 -10.87 -11.32 7.04
C ALA A 107 -10.17 -12.15 5.95
N ALA A 108 -8.99 -12.67 6.28
CA ALA A 108 -8.30 -13.65 5.44
C ALA A 108 -8.95 -15.03 5.61
#